data_AF-A0A820MFH3-F1
#
_entry.id   AF-A0A820MFH3-F1
#
_cell.length_a   1.000
_cell.length_b   1.000
_cell.length_c   1.000
_cell.angle_alpha   90.00
_cell.angle_beta   90.00
_cell.angle_gamma   90.00
#
_symmetry.space_group_name_H-M   'P 1'
#
loop_
_entity.id
_entity.type
_entity.pdbx_description
1 polymer ?
#
loop_
_entity_poly.entity_id
_entity_poly.type
_entity_poly.pdbx_seq_one_letter_code
_entity_poly.pdbx_strand_id
1 'polypeptide(L)'
;MAFHSSPEFTYTLLPDGVLHISRADTALRNMASKHVLQASCEPEVIYAGTCRFERRGDVVFLVMDNDSGTYTPKNNQDELARLKNLLEWNFRGLKVDVKTYVPPGMDGNDEEENA
;
A
#
# COMPACT_ATOMS: atom_id res chain seq x y z
N MET A 1 22.64 -1.06 -0.82
CA MET A 1 21.65 -2.05 -0.36
C MET A 1 20.71 -1.36 0.62
N ALA A 2 19.50 -1.00 0.18
CA ALA A 2 18.50 -0.45 1.09
C ALA A 2 17.85 -1.61 1.86
N PHE A 3 18.05 -1.65 3.17
CA PHE A 3 17.32 -2.55 4.07
C PHE A 3 15.83 -2.19 3.97
N HIS A 4 15.04 -2.99 3.25
CA HIS A 4 13.60 -2.91 3.34
C HIS A 4 13.22 -3.40 4.73
N SER A 5 12.77 -2.49 5.60
CA SER A 5 12.17 -2.88 6.86
C SER A 5 10.95 -3.74 6.57
N SER A 6 10.80 -4.83 7.31
CA SER A 6 9.65 -5.72 7.17
C SER A 6 8.34 -4.93 7.36
N PRO A 7 7.26 -5.31 6.66
CA PRO A 7 5.98 -4.64 6.80
C PRO A 7 5.48 -4.72 8.25
N GLU A 8 5.08 -3.58 8.80
CA GLU A 8 4.63 -3.48 10.21
C GLU A 8 3.11 -3.68 10.33
N PHE A 9 2.38 -3.27 9.30
CA PHE A 9 0.93 -3.27 9.26
C PHE A 9 0.40 -3.79 7.91
N THR A 10 -0.86 -4.22 7.95
CA THR A 10 -1.72 -4.41 6.79
C THR A 10 -2.75 -3.30 6.77
N TYR A 11 -3.17 -2.93 5.56
CA TYR A 11 -4.25 -1.98 5.39
C TYR A 11 -5.29 -2.51 4.40
N THR A 12 -6.53 -2.06 4.58
CA THR A 12 -7.66 -2.31 3.66
C THR A 12 -8.51 -1.05 3.59
N LEU A 13 -8.82 -0.59 2.37
CA LEU A 13 -9.75 0.49 2.10
C LEU A 13 -11.03 -0.11 1.51
N LEU A 14 -12.16 0.15 2.15
CA LEU A 14 -13.47 -0.37 1.76
C LEU A 14 -14.31 0.68 1.01
N PRO A 15 -15.35 0.25 0.26
CA PRO A 15 -16.25 1.15 -0.48
C PRO A 15 -16.99 2.19 0.37
N ASP A 16 -17.15 1.91 1.66
CA ASP A 16 -17.72 2.86 2.63
C ASP A 16 -16.76 4.02 2.99
N GLY A 17 -15.55 4.00 2.45
CA GLY A 17 -14.50 5.00 2.67
C GLY A 17 -13.69 4.77 3.96
N VAL A 18 -13.88 3.65 4.65
CA VAL A 18 -13.17 3.34 5.88
C VAL A 18 -11.83 2.67 5.58
N LEU A 19 -10.76 3.23 6.15
CA LEU A 19 -9.42 2.66 6.11
C LEU A 19 -9.17 1.85 7.40
N HIS A 20 -9.00 0.55 7.25
CA HIS A 20 -8.65 -0.37 8.34
C HIS A 20 -7.15 -0.63 8.34
N ILE A 21 -6.51 -0.53 9.51
CA ILE A 21 -5.08 -0.83 9.69
C ILE A 21 -4.91 -1.83 10.84
N SER A 22 -4.13 -2.89 10.62
CA SER A 22 -3.85 -3.89 11.66
C SER A 22 -2.41 -4.38 11.59
N ARG A 23 -1.86 -4.84 12.72
CA ARG A 23 -0.46 -5.30 12.77
C ARG A 23 -0.27 -6.60 11.97
N ALA A 24 0.81 -6.65 11.20
CA ALA A 24 1.21 -7.81 10.40
C ALA A 24 2.21 -8.69 11.17
N ASP A 25 1.84 -9.16 12.36
CA ASP A 25 2.78 -9.86 13.27
C ASP A 25 3.19 -11.27 12.81
N THR A 26 2.44 -11.87 11.89
CA THR A 26 2.67 -13.21 11.35
C THR A 26 2.22 -13.26 9.89
N ALA A 27 2.83 -14.14 9.07
CA ALA A 27 2.44 -14.30 7.66
C ALA A 27 0.97 -14.70 7.49
N LEU A 28 0.46 -15.58 8.38
CA LEU A 28 -0.95 -15.96 8.41
C LEU A 28 -1.85 -14.78 8.76
N ARG A 29 -1.47 -13.94 9.74
CA ARG A 29 -2.22 -12.71 10.06
C ARG A 29 -2.13 -11.68 8.96
N ASN A 30 -1.00 -11.57 8.26
CA ASN A 30 -0.86 -10.68 7.10
C ASN A 30 -1.84 -11.09 5.99
N MET A 31 -1.87 -12.37 5.62
CA MET A 31 -2.82 -12.90 4.63
C MET A 31 -4.27 -12.79 5.11
N ALA A 32 -4.55 -13.20 6.35
CA ALA A 32 -5.90 -13.17 6.91
C ALA A 32 -6.43 -11.75 7.15
N SER A 33 -5.58 -10.78 7.51
CA SER A 33 -6.01 -9.40 7.72
C SER A 33 -6.39 -8.74 6.40
N LYS A 34 -5.62 -8.99 5.33
CA LYS A 34 -5.92 -8.49 3.98
C LYS A 34 -7.19 -9.10 3.36
N HIS A 35 -7.47 -10.38 3.60
CA HIS A 35 -8.52 -11.11 2.86
C HIS A 35 -9.72 -11.58 3.69
N VAL A 36 -9.60 -11.75 5.01
CA VAL A 36 -10.60 -12.48 5.84
C VAL A 36 -11.10 -11.66 7.03
N LEU A 37 -10.23 -10.89 7.70
CA LEU A 37 -10.55 -10.27 8.98
C LEU A 37 -10.86 -8.77 8.89
N GLN A 38 -10.20 -8.00 8.03
CA GLN A 38 -10.47 -6.55 7.94
C GLN A 38 -11.51 -6.19 6.88
N ALA A 39 -11.73 -7.06 5.89
CA ALA A 39 -12.84 -6.87 4.97
C ALA A 39 -14.21 -7.09 5.65
N SER A 40 -14.31 -7.64 6.86
CA SER A 40 -15.62 -7.98 7.48
C SER A 40 -16.55 -8.83 6.58
N CYS A 41 -15.98 -9.66 5.70
CA CYS A 41 -16.74 -10.31 4.61
C CYS A 41 -17.44 -9.34 3.63
N GLU A 42 -16.97 -8.10 3.47
CA GLU A 42 -17.43 -7.22 2.41
C GLU A 42 -17.15 -7.88 1.05
N PRO A 43 -18.17 -8.03 0.18
CA PRO A 43 -17.99 -8.49 -1.19
C PRO A 43 -16.96 -7.69 -2.00
N GLU A 44 -16.68 -6.44 -1.63
CA GLU A 44 -15.81 -5.56 -2.41
C GLU A 44 -14.78 -4.82 -1.54
N VAL A 45 -13.50 -4.91 -1.94
CA VAL A 45 -12.38 -4.19 -1.32
C VAL A 45 -11.79 -3.27 -2.39
N ILE A 46 -11.63 -1.98 -2.08
CA ILE A 46 -11.05 -1.02 -3.02
C ILE A 46 -9.53 -1.28 -3.13
N TYR A 47 -8.81 -1.14 -2.02
CA TYR A 47 -7.36 -1.36 -1.98
C TYR A 47 -6.94 -2.18 -0.77
N ALA A 48 -5.95 -3.04 -0.94
CA ALA A 48 -5.32 -3.75 0.16
C ALA A 48 -3.82 -3.91 -0.05
N GLY A 49 -3.08 -3.95 1.04
CA GLY A 49 -1.63 -4.13 0.99
C GLY A 49 -1.00 -4.11 2.37
N THR A 50 0.32 -3.97 2.40
CA THR A 50 1.07 -3.71 3.62
C THR A 50 1.45 -2.25 3.70
N CYS A 51 1.73 -1.78 4.92
CA CYS A 51 2.28 -0.47 5.13
C CYS A 51 3.22 -0.43 6.33
N ARG A 52 4.05 0.61 6.36
CA ARG A 52 5.07 0.84 7.41
C ARG A 52 5.39 2.32 7.52
N PHE A 53 5.91 2.73 8.67
CA PHE A 53 6.43 4.06 8.85
C PHE A 53 7.94 4.08 8.63
N GLU A 54 8.43 4.94 7.74
CA GLU A 54 9.85 5.15 7.50
C GLU A 54 10.26 6.57 7.86
N ARG A 55 11.34 6.71 8.62
CA ARG A 55 11.93 8.02 8.89
C ARG A 55 12.98 8.34 7.83
N ARG A 56 12.78 9.43 7.10
CA ARG A 56 13.72 9.96 6.10
C ARG A 56 14.14 11.37 6.55
N GLY A 57 15.26 11.44 7.26
CA GLY A 57 15.68 12.66 7.95
C GLY A 57 14.71 13.04 9.08
N ASP A 58 14.21 14.28 9.06
CA ASP A 58 13.24 14.78 10.04
C ASP A 58 11.78 14.50 9.68
N VAL A 59 11.54 13.81 8.56
CA VAL A 59 10.20 13.54 8.04
C VAL A 59 9.86 12.07 8.22
N VAL A 60 8.64 11.79 8.70
CA VAL A 60 8.08 10.44 8.77
C VAL A 60 7.18 10.22 7.57
N PHE A 61 7.45 9.15 6.82
CA PHE A 61 6.70 8.71 5.66
C PHE A 61 5.85 7.49 6.04
N LEU A 62 4.56 7.52 5.68
CA LEU A 62 3.77 6.30 5.56
C LEU A 62 4.05 5.69 4.20
N VAL A 63 4.76 4.57 4.18
CA VAL A 63 5.00 3.79 2.96
C VAL A 63 3.89 2.77 2.83
N MET A 64 3.20 2.78 1.70
CA MET A 64 2.14 1.83 1.36
C MET A 64 2.60 0.95 0.21
N ASP A 65 2.82 -0.32 0.51
CA ASP A 65 3.18 -1.35 -0.45
C ASP A 65 1.90 -2.07 -0.85
N ASN A 66 1.44 -1.83 -2.08
CA ASN A 66 0.18 -2.35 -2.60
C ASN A 66 0.31 -3.81 -3.07
N ASP A 67 0.81 -4.68 -2.19
CA ASP A 67 1.25 -6.06 -2.44
C ASP A 67 0.15 -7.13 -2.28
N SER A 68 -1.13 -6.76 -2.35
CA SER A 68 -2.23 -7.75 -2.26
C SER A 68 -2.43 -8.56 -3.53
N GLY A 69 -1.94 -8.09 -4.68
CA GLY A 69 -2.11 -8.73 -5.99
C GLY A 69 -3.51 -8.55 -6.56
N THR A 70 -4.55 -8.94 -5.81
CA THR A 70 -5.96 -8.84 -6.24
C THR A 70 -6.51 -7.42 -6.09
N TYR A 71 -6.11 -6.69 -5.05
CA TYR A 71 -6.62 -5.35 -4.72
C TYR A 71 -5.51 -4.29 -4.82
N THR A 72 -4.54 -4.52 -5.70
CA THR A 72 -3.48 -3.57 -6.00
C THR A 72 -4.07 -2.44 -6.87
N PRO A 73 -3.88 -1.16 -6.50
CA PRO A 73 -4.26 -0.03 -7.33
C PRO A 73 -3.57 -0.12 -8.68
N LYS A 74 -4.29 0.12 -9.76
CA LYS A 74 -3.74 0.03 -11.11
C LYS A 74 -2.97 1.31 -11.43
N ASN A 75 -1.69 1.16 -11.78
CA ASN A 75 -0.82 2.28 -12.13
C ASN A 75 -1.28 3.08 -13.34
N ASN A 76 -1.98 2.45 -14.27
CA ASN A 76 -2.43 3.08 -15.52
C ASN A 76 -3.63 4.02 -15.36
N GLN A 77 -4.16 4.18 -14.14
CA GLN A 77 -5.39 4.96 -13.87
C GLN A 77 -5.21 6.06 -12.81
N ASP A 78 -3.97 6.48 -12.54
CA ASP A 78 -3.63 7.49 -11.51
C ASP A 78 -4.12 7.13 -10.09
N GLU A 79 -4.48 5.87 -9.84
CA GLU A 79 -5.09 5.43 -8.59
C GLU A 79 -4.12 5.57 -7.41
N LEU A 80 -2.84 5.27 -7.62
CA LEU A 80 -1.80 5.50 -6.62
C LEU A 80 -1.71 6.98 -6.23
N ALA A 81 -1.70 7.88 -7.22
CA ALA A 81 -1.65 9.31 -6.96
C ALA A 81 -2.89 9.79 -6.20
N ARG A 82 -4.08 9.25 -6.53
CA ARG A 82 -5.32 9.52 -5.79
C ARG A 82 -5.25 9.04 -4.35
N LEU A 83 -4.77 7.82 -4.09
CA LEU A 83 -4.61 7.28 -2.74
C LEU A 83 -3.64 8.12 -1.91
N LYS A 84 -2.50 8.50 -2.49
CA LYS A 84 -1.55 9.42 -1.86
C LYS A 84 -2.21 10.75 -1.49
N ASN A 85 -2.85 11.39 -2.46
CA ASN A 85 -3.48 12.71 -2.26
C ASN A 85 -4.59 12.63 -1.21
N LEU A 86 -5.40 11.57 -1.21
CA LEU A 86 -6.45 11.35 -0.21
C LEU A 86 -5.87 11.31 1.21
N LEU A 87 -4.80 10.55 1.42
CA LEU A 87 -4.20 10.40 2.73
C LEU A 87 -3.47 11.67 3.19
N GLU A 88 -2.71 12.30 2.31
CA GLU A 88 -2.05 13.58 2.64
C GLU A 88 -3.06 14.71 2.89
N TRP A 89 -4.23 14.68 2.23
CA TRP A 89 -5.31 15.64 2.46
C TRP A 89 -5.99 15.43 3.82
N ASN A 90 -6.28 14.18 4.20
CA ASN A 90 -6.94 13.85 5.47
C ASN A 90 -6.00 14.01 6.67
N PHE A 91 -4.70 13.75 6.51
CA PHE A 91 -3.73 13.76 7.60
C PHE A 91 -2.66 14.84 7.37
N ARG A 92 -2.94 16.06 7.83
CA ARG A 92 -2.01 17.19 7.69
C ARG A 92 -0.64 16.85 8.29
N GLY A 93 0.41 17.02 7.50
CA GLY A 93 1.79 16.73 7.91
C GLY A 93 2.24 15.28 7.67
N LEU A 94 1.32 14.38 7.30
CA LEU A 94 1.68 13.06 6.82
C LEU A 94 2.29 13.18 5.42
N LYS A 95 3.41 12.49 5.20
CA LYS A 95 3.95 12.26 3.86
C LYS A 95 3.70 10.82 3.48
N VAL A 96 3.19 10.60 2.28
CA VAL A 96 2.80 9.26 1.82
C VAL A 96 3.62 8.88 0.60
N ASP A 97 4.19 7.69 0.67
CA ASP A 97 4.92 7.05 -0.41
C ASP A 97 4.16 5.79 -0.83
N VAL A 98 3.52 5.85 -2.00
CA VAL A 98 2.73 4.75 -2.57
C VAL A 98 3.57 4.02 -3.58
N LYS A 99 3.76 2.72 -3.38
CA LYS A 99 4.59 1.90 -4.26
C LYS A 99 3.74 0.95 -5.08
N THR A 100 4.04 0.87 -6.37
CA THR A 100 3.58 -0.23 -7.22
C THR A 100 4.13 -1.53 -6.69
N TYR A 101 3.31 -2.58 -6.67
CA TYR A 101 3.85 -3.93 -6.56
C TYR A 101 4.58 -4.28 -7.88
N VAL A 102 5.90 -4.41 -7.82
CA VAL A 102 6.69 -5.00 -8.90
C VAL A 102 6.92 -6.47 -8.55
N PRO A 103 6.40 -7.43 -9.33
CA PRO A 103 6.68 -8.84 -9.12
C PRO A 103 8.20 -9.08 -9.17
N PRO A 104 8.77 -9.92 -8.29
CA PRO A 104 10.20 -10.21 -8.31
C PRO A 104 10.65 -10.70 -9.70
N GLY A 105 11.53 -9.92 -10.36
CA GLY A 105 12.04 -10.23 -11.70
C GLY A 105 11.44 -9.40 -12.84
N MET A 106 10.60 -8.41 -12.55
CA MET A 106 10.11 -7.41 -13.53
C MET A 106 10.76 -6.02 -13.38
N ASP A 107 11.73 -5.88 -12.48
CA ASP A 107 12.49 -4.67 -12.24
C ASP A 107 13.54 -4.49 -13.37
N GLY A 108 13.14 -4.09 -14.59
CA GLY A 108 14.14 -3.95 -15.66
C GLY A 108 13.77 -3.43 -17.04
N ASN A 109 12.52 -3.16 -17.38
CA ASN A 109 12.18 -2.63 -18.71
C ASN A 109 11.18 -1.48 -18.58
N ASP A 110 11.65 -0.23 -18.52
CA ASP A 110 10.89 0.98 -18.86
C ASP A 110 11.86 2.18 -19.09
N GLU A 111 12.93 1.95 -19.85
CA GLU A 111 13.72 3.01 -20.49
C GLU A 111 13.89 2.68 -21.98
N GLU A 112 12.79 2.56 -22.74
CA GLU A 112 12.87 2.63 -24.21
C GLU A 112 11.49 2.92 -24.81
N GLU A 113 11.08 4.18 -24.82
CA GLU A 113 10.39 4.81 -25.96
C GLU A 113 10.17 6.30 -25.67
N ASN A 114 11.07 7.13 -26.18
CA ASN A 114 10.78 8.45 -26.75
C ASN A 114 12.10 9.04 -27.29
N ALA A 115 12.48 8.58 -28.48
CA ALA A 115 13.41 9.25 -29.39
C ALA A 115 12.75 9.35 -30.76
#